data_AF-A0A8J8GXJ0-F1
#
_entry.id   AF-A0A8J8GXJ0-F1
#
_cell.length_a   1.000
_cell.length_b   1.000
_cell.length_c   1.000
_cell.angle_alpha   90.00
_cell.angle_beta   90.00
_cell.angle_gamma   90.00
#
_symmetry.space_group_name_H-M   'P 1'
#
loop_
_entity.id
_entity.type
_entity.pdbx_description
1 polymer ?
#
loop_
_entity_poly.entity_id
_entity_poly.type
_entity_poly.pdbx_seq_one_letter_code
_entity_poly.pdbx_strand_id
1 'polypeptide(L)'
;MPTESEAQAAQRRALLAPVARLCLEAGVPVRMGRLERPGEASVVALTCAAPDGTWDAALTVVRARPVPDDYRDWNGRWGRDPREGYDLSTTGTLVFEFQVTEEDDGSGGHGPRPMVVFELLDGDRAAADALILWWRRPSLFHTTPPGPHPKAEQRRERAAADRLKTRQAPPVRLTPLPAAAEPAAARLDASALSGNFPRAHDGRFHRSAVVALTPIGDTPSHRRGPWLTARRSADGLTVTVEDLIGGNQEHRWDLTPWLWSRAYARTSRRDRWQVSRADRVRPILAALRAGDVPSALRLADVGADEQVTRLLSGAPTRTFRAEYAERWVTRLYEQLAGSAPWRFAHAYRVWQAEADRARSDRPVTLFGLKGLNQARKPKIALTVSDDQPMLRLVFTAGNLVLPRSLWTLPADFPE
;
A
#
# COMPACT_ATOMS: atom_id res chain seq x y z
N MET A 1 14.30 22.58 35.35
CA MET A 1 15.39 21.59 35.21
C MET A 1 16.66 22.35 34.89
N PRO A 2 17.77 22.16 35.64
CA PRO A 2 19.00 22.88 35.36
C PRO A 2 19.50 22.52 33.95
N THR A 3 19.96 23.55 33.23
CA THR A 3 20.67 23.40 31.96
C THR A 3 21.88 22.49 32.13
N GLU A 4 22.20 21.68 31.11
CA GLU A 4 23.43 20.89 31.06
C GLU A 4 24.64 21.75 31.44
N SER A 5 25.41 21.30 32.43
CA SER A 5 26.64 21.99 32.84
C SER A 5 27.70 21.92 31.74
N GLU A 6 28.59 22.91 31.67
CA GLU A 6 29.68 22.94 30.68
C GLU A 6 30.60 21.70 30.79
N ALA A 7 30.86 21.24 32.02
CA ALA A 7 31.64 20.04 32.26
C ALA A 7 30.98 18.78 31.66
N GLN A 8 29.67 18.61 31.88
CA GLN A 8 28.91 17.51 31.25
C GLN A 8 28.88 17.63 29.73
N ALA A 9 28.72 18.85 29.19
CA ALA A 9 28.76 19.09 27.76
C ALA A 9 30.13 18.71 27.15
N ALA A 10 31.22 19.10 27.80
CA ALA A 10 32.57 18.73 27.39
C ALA A 10 32.78 17.20 27.44
N GLN A 11 32.31 16.55 28.50
CA GLN A 11 32.36 15.09 28.64
C GLN A 11 31.56 14.38 27.53
N ARG A 12 30.33 14.83 27.22
CA ARG A 12 29.53 14.25 26.12
C ARG A 12 30.21 14.41 24.77
N ARG A 13 30.80 15.58 24.48
CA ARG A 13 31.56 15.79 23.23
C ARG A 13 32.72 14.80 23.11
N ALA A 14 33.48 14.61 24.19
CA ALA A 14 34.59 13.66 24.20
C ALA A 14 34.13 12.21 23.96
N LEU A 15 33.01 11.81 24.57
CA LEU A 15 32.43 10.47 24.41
C LEU A 15 31.80 10.24 23.02
N LEU A 16 31.25 11.27 22.39
CA LEU A 16 30.66 11.21 21.05
C LEU A 16 31.70 11.33 19.92
N ALA A 17 32.89 11.85 20.19
CA ALA A 17 33.92 12.08 19.18
C ALA A 17 34.35 10.79 18.42
N PRO A 18 34.55 9.63 19.08
CA PRO A 18 34.83 8.38 18.37
C PRO A 18 33.70 7.96 17.42
N VAL A 19 32.44 8.10 17.84
CA VAL A 19 31.26 7.79 17.00
C VAL A 19 31.19 8.71 15.80
N ALA A 20 31.41 10.02 16.00
CA ALA A 20 31.42 11.01 14.94
C ALA A 20 32.49 10.68 13.88
N ARG A 21 33.70 10.32 14.31
CA ARG A 21 34.79 9.90 13.42
C ARG A 21 34.39 8.68 12.59
N LEU A 22 33.86 7.62 13.22
CA LEU A 22 33.40 6.41 12.52
C LEU A 22 32.32 6.72 11.48
N CYS A 23 31.37 7.60 11.80
CA CYS A 23 30.32 8.03 10.89
C CYS A 23 30.88 8.81 9.69
N LEU A 24 31.80 9.76 9.94
CA LEU A 24 32.43 10.56 8.89
C LEU A 24 33.31 9.70 7.96
N GLU A 25 34.08 8.76 8.51
CA GLU A 25 34.84 7.77 7.76
C GLU A 25 33.93 6.89 6.87
N ALA A 26 32.69 6.63 7.32
CA ALA A 26 31.67 5.92 6.57
C ALA A 26 30.87 6.81 5.58
N GLY A 27 31.21 8.10 5.46
CA GLY A 27 30.55 9.07 4.58
C GLY A 27 29.18 9.55 5.07
N VAL A 28 28.87 9.38 6.36
CA VAL A 28 27.61 9.84 6.96
C VAL A 28 27.79 11.28 7.46
N PRO A 29 26.99 12.25 7.00
CA PRO A 29 27.12 13.64 7.40
C PRO A 29 26.54 13.82 8.81
N VAL A 30 27.44 13.85 9.78
CA VAL A 30 27.10 14.07 11.20
C VAL A 30 27.68 15.39 11.69
N ARG A 31 26.98 16.04 12.62
CA ARG A 31 27.43 17.28 13.25
C ARG A 31 27.16 17.27 14.75
N MET A 32 28.03 17.90 15.52
CA MET A 32 27.78 18.14 16.93
C MET A 32 26.69 19.20 17.07
N GLY A 33 25.61 18.87 17.76
CA GLY A 33 24.44 19.71 17.95
C GLY A 33 23.87 19.52 19.35
N ARG A 34 22.56 19.71 19.49
CA ARG A 34 21.83 19.46 20.73
C ARG A 34 20.59 18.63 20.46
N LEU A 35 20.27 17.75 21.39
CA LEU A 35 18.98 17.06 21.46
C LEU A 35 18.08 17.88 22.37
N GLU A 36 17.01 18.42 21.81
CA GLU A 36 15.95 19.11 22.55
C GLU A 36 14.96 18.10 23.13
N ARG A 37 14.47 18.39 24.33
CA ARG A 37 13.57 17.49 25.06
C ARG A 37 12.39 18.31 25.59
N PRO A 38 11.13 17.92 25.34
CA PRO A 38 9.97 18.68 25.82
C PRO A 38 10.02 18.85 27.35
N GLY A 39 10.08 20.10 27.82
CA GLY A 39 10.10 20.42 29.25
C GLY A 39 11.43 20.17 29.97
N GLU A 40 12.51 19.83 29.24
CA GLU A 40 13.82 19.54 29.84
C GLU A 40 14.97 20.30 29.15
N ALA A 41 16.14 20.31 29.79
CA ALA A 41 17.32 20.96 29.23
C ALA A 41 17.84 20.19 28.00
N SER A 42 18.22 20.94 26.96
CA SER A 42 18.89 20.41 25.78
C SER A 42 20.27 19.85 26.16
N VAL A 43 20.63 18.68 25.63
CA VAL A 43 21.93 18.03 25.88
C VAL A 43 22.76 17.97 24.60
N VAL A 44 24.09 17.97 24.72
CA VAL A 44 24.97 17.73 23.56
C VAL A 44 24.64 16.39 22.90
N ALA A 45 24.49 16.40 21.58
CA ALA A 45 24.24 15.21 20.77
C ALA A 45 24.98 15.28 19.44
N LEU A 46 25.29 14.12 18.87
CA LEU A 46 25.61 13.98 17.47
C LEU A 46 24.29 13.95 16.69
N THR A 47 24.16 14.78 15.67
CA THR A 47 22.93 14.89 14.87
C THR A 47 23.20 14.55 13.41
N CYS A 48 22.23 13.91 12.78
CA CYS A 48 22.24 13.51 11.38
C CYS A 48 20.83 13.74 10.82
N ALA A 49 20.70 14.23 9.60
CA ALA A 49 19.38 14.45 9.00
C ALA A 49 19.42 14.08 7.52
N ALA A 50 18.32 13.53 7.02
CA ALA A 50 18.16 13.22 5.62
C ALA A 50 18.33 14.50 4.76
N PRO A 51 18.95 14.41 3.56
CA PRO A 51 19.08 15.56 2.67
C PRO A 51 17.74 16.16 2.25
N ASP A 52 16.68 15.34 2.21
CA ASP A 52 15.31 15.73 1.86
C ASP A 52 14.47 16.15 3.08
N GLY A 53 15.06 16.16 4.29
CA GLY A 53 14.38 16.53 5.53
C GLY A 53 13.35 15.52 6.04
N THR A 54 13.25 14.33 5.45
CA THR A 54 12.20 13.35 5.82
C THR A 54 12.41 12.68 7.17
N TRP A 55 13.65 12.66 7.65
CA TRP A 55 13.98 12.16 8.98
C TRP A 55 15.20 12.88 9.55
N ASP A 56 15.29 12.89 10.87
CA ASP A 56 16.47 13.26 11.62
C ASP A 56 16.78 12.21 12.68
N ALA A 57 18.03 12.19 13.11
CA ALA A 57 18.49 11.34 14.17
C ALA A 57 19.39 12.12 15.12
N ALA A 58 19.28 11.78 16.40
CA ALA A 58 20.12 12.28 17.46
C ALA A 58 20.73 11.11 18.21
N LEU A 59 22.02 11.21 18.47
CA LEU A 59 22.77 10.26 19.29
C LEU A 59 23.42 11.02 20.44
N THR A 60 23.12 10.62 21.67
CA THR A 60 23.72 11.22 22.87
C THR A 60 24.19 10.15 23.84
N VAL A 61 24.77 10.56 24.96
CA VAL A 61 25.27 9.67 26.00
C VAL A 61 24.47 9.88 27.27
N VAL A 62 24.04 8.76 27.85
CA VAL A 62 23.19 8.68 29.04
C VAL A 62 23.74 7.65 30.02
N ARG A 63 23.33 7.73 31.27
CA ARG A 63 23.46 6.69 32.29
C ARG A 63 22.26 5.76 32.22
N ALA A 64 22.53 4.47 32.12
CA ALA A 64 21.53 3.42 32.14
C ALA A 64 21.93 2.29 33.09
N ARG A 65 20.95 1.47 33.47
CA ARG A 65 21.15 0.24 34.26
C ARG A 65 20.69 -0.97 33.44
N PRO A 66 21.29 -2.15 33.67
CA PRO A 66 20.84 -3.36 33.01
C PRO A 66 19.38 -3.63 33.38
N VAL A 67 18.55 -3.98 32.38
CA VAL A 67 17.19 -4.43 32.63
C VAL A 67 17.22 -5.93 32.93
N PRO A 68 16.54 -6.39 33.99
CA PRO A 68 16.36 -7.81 34.28
C PRO A 68 15.84 -8.60 33.07
N ASP A 69 16.29 -9.85 32.93
CA ASP A 69 16.05 -10.67 31.74
C ASP A 69 14.57 -10.92 31.45
N ASP A 70 13.73 -10.94 32.49
CA ASP A 70 12.27 -11.08 32.45
C ASP A 70 11.53 -9.81 31.98
N TYR A 71 12.23 -8.68 31.87
CA TYR A 71 11.69 -7.38 31.41
C TYR A 71 12.20 -6.96 30.02
N ARG A 72 13.00 -7.81 29.34
CA ARG A 72 13.66 -7.48 28.07
C ARG A 72 12.75 -7.39 26.85
N ASP A 73 11.53 -7.92 26.91
CA ASP A 73 10.61 -8.01 25.77
C ASP A 73 10.22 -6.63 25.19
N TRP A 74 10.46 -5.53 25.91
CA TRP A 74 10.01 -4.19 25.51
C TRP A 74 11.11 -3.11 25.44
N ASN A 75 12.25 -3.26 26.14
CA ASN A 75 13.21 -2.17 26.38
C ASN A 75 14.69 -2.50 26.09
N GLY A 76 14.99 -3.61 25.44
CA GLY A 76 16.37 -4.02 25.19
C GLY A 76 17.14 -4.33 26.49
N ARG A 77 18.49 -4.30 26.44
CA ARG A 77 19.36 -4.65 27.57
C ARG A 77 19.43 -3.56 28.64
N TRP A 78 19.08 -2.33 28.31
CA TRP A 78 19.34 -1.14 29.12
C TRP A 78 18.05 -0.39 29.42
N GLY A 79 17.94 0.11 30.65
CA GLY A 79 16.87 1.01 31.07
C GLY A 79 17.49 2.25 31.66
N ARG A 80 17.03 3.43 31.24
CA ARG A 80 17.46 4.70 31.83
C ARG A 80 16.32 5.34 32.61
N ASP A 81 16.67 6.02 33.69
CA ASP A 81 15.74 6.93 34.35
C ASP A 81 15.54 8.17 33.46
N PRO A 82 14.31 8.58 33.12
CA PRO A 82 14.08 9.79 32.32
C PRO A 82 14.59 11.09 32.94
N ARG A 83 14.64 11.18 34.27
CA ARG A 83 15.04 12.37 35.03
C ARG A 83 16.53 12.39 35.30
N GLU A 84 17.11 11.25 35.69
CA GLU A 84 18.51 11.16 36.11
C GLU A 84 19.44 10.67 35.00
N GLY A 85 18.92 9.93 34.01
CA GLY A 85 19.74 9.25 33.01
C GLY A 85 20.55 10.18 32.13
N TYR A 86 20.16 11.46 32.00
CA TYR A 86 20.99 12.41 31.29
C TYR A 86 22.12 12.95 32.18
N ASP A 87 21.99 13.02 33.50
CA ASP A 87 23.09 13.46 34.35
C ASP A 87 24.23 12.43 34.39
N LEU A 88 25.35 12.74 33.71
CA LEU A 88 26.50 11.83 33.61
C LEU A 88 27.24 11.62 34.94
N SER A 89 26.97 12.44 35.96
CA SER A 89 27.53 12.28 37.31
C SER A 89 26.78 11.24 38.15
N THR A 90 25.59 10.82 37.72
CA THR A 90 24.80 9.81 38.43
C THR A 90 25.36 8.40 38.26
N THR A 91 24.85 7.48 39.09
CA THR A 91 25.26 6.08 39.09
C THR A 91 24.64 5.31 37.93
N GLY A 92 25.43 4.45 37.28
CA GLY A 92 24.99 3.62 36.16
C GLY A 92 26.09 3.41 35.13
N THR A 93 25.79 2.66 34.08
CA THR A 93 26.69 2.45 32.94
C THR A 93 26.46 3.56 31.91
N LEU A 94 27.54 4.09 31.34
CA LEU A 94 27.43 4.99 30.19
C LEU A 94 27.04 4.18 28.96
N VAL A 95 25.95 4.59 28.32
CA VAL A 95 25.46 4.00 27.07
C VAL A 95 25.09 5.11 26.11
N PHE A 96 25.00 4.77 24.83
CA PHE A 96 24.56 5.70 23.81
C PHE A 96 23.04 5.59 23.66
N GLU A 97 22.37 6.72 23.64
CA GLU A 97 20.97 6.82 23.27
C GLU A 97 20.87 7.23 21.82
N PHE A 98 20.22 6.40 21.01
CA PHE A 98 19.91 6.67 19.61
C PHE A 98 18.41 6.93 19.46
N GLN A 99 18.07 8.11 18.96
CA GLN A 99 16.72 8.50 18.62
C GLN A 99 16.63 8.80 17.12
N VAL A 100 15.58 8.28 16.47
CA VAL A 100 15.23 8.69 15.12
C VAL A 100 13.83 9.27 15.13
N THR A 101 13.73 10.44 14.51
CA THR A 101 12.49 11.08 14.14
C THR A 101 12.25 10.94 12.64
N GLU A 102 11.12 10.37 12.24
CA GLU A 102 10.68 10.32 10.85
C GLU A 102 9.17 10.61 10.81
N GLU A 103 8.70 11.31 9.78
CA GLU A 103 7.27 11.60 9.66
C GLU A 103 6.44 10.30 9.56
N ASP A 104 5.56 10.07 10.54
CA ASP A 104 4.60 8.96 10.51
C ASP A 104 3.71 9.09 9.27
N ASP A 105 3.56 7.99 8.54
CA ASP A 105 2.66 7.87 7.39
C ASP A 105 1.18 7.74 7.79
N GLY A 106 0.86 8.13 9.02
CA GLY A 106 -0.47 8.12 9.61
C GLY A 106 -0.97 6.71 9.93
N SER A 107 -0.07 5.71 9.96
CA SER A 107 -0.44 4.31 10.18
C SER A 107 -0.92 4.00 11.60
N GLY A 108 -0.49 4.79 12.60
CA GLY A 108 -0.89 4.61 14.01
C GLY A 108 -2.28 5.13 14.36
N GLY A 109 -2.89 6.01 13.56
CA GLY A 109 -4.19 6.62 13.87
C GLY A 109 -4.20 7.61 15.05
N HIS A 110 -3.02 7.93 15.60
CA HIS A 110 -2.85 8.80 16.76
C HIS A 110 -2.22 10.17 16.41
N GLY A 111 -2.34 10.61 15.15
CA GLY A 111 -1.62 11.78 14.65
C GLY A 111 -0.11 11.50 14.48
N PRO A 112 0.66 12.46 13.97
CA PRO A 112 2.09 12.29 13.73
C PRO A 112 2.81 12.01 15.05
N ARG A 113 3.37 10.81 15.20
CA ARG A 113 4.38 10.52 16.23
C ARG A 113 5.75 10.60 15.57
N PRO A 114 6.52 11.68 15.80
CA PRO A 114 7.79 11.89 15.11
C PRO A 114 8.81 10.80 15.45
N MET A 115 8.89 10.37 16.72
CA MET A 115 9.90 9.40 17.15
C MET A 115 9.52 7.97 16.76
N VAL A 116 10.28 7.38 15.84
CA VAL A 116 10.05 6.03 15.29
C VAL A 116 11.03 4.98 15.82
N VAL A 117 12.19 5.41 16.33
CA VAL A 117 13.19 4.52 16.94
C VAL A 117 13.73 5.17 18.22
N PHE A 118 13.82 4.35 19.26
CA PHE A 118 14.53 4.64 20.49
C PHE A 118 15.34 3.41 20.88
N GLU A 119 16.66 3.55 21.00
CA GLU A 119 17.54 2.44 21.35
C GLU A 119 18.66 2.90 22.28
N LEU A 120 19.06 2.02 23.21
CA LEU A 120 20.21 2.21 24.08
C LEU A 120 21.31 1.21 23.69
N LEU A 121 22.45 1.73 23.27
CA LEU A 121 23.54 1.01 22.60
C LEU A 121 24.80 0.98 23.48
N ASP A 122 25.45 -0.18 23.50
CA ASP A 122 26.68 -0.43 24.26
C ASP A 122 27.91 -0.23 23.36
N GLY A 123 28.72 0.78 23.67
CA GLY A 123 29.95 1.10 22.93
C GLY A 123 29.75 2.01 21.71
N ASP A 124 30.85 2.68 21.35
CA ASP A 124 30.93 3.64 20.26
C ASP A 124 30.67 2.99 18.89
N ARG A 125 31.17 1.77 18.68
CA ARG A 125 30.99 1.04 17.42
C ARG A 125 29.53 0.71 17.15
N ALA A 126 28.81 0.17 18.13
CA ALA A 126 27.39 -0.13 17.98
C ALA A 126 26.56 1.12 17.70
N ALA A 127 26.87 2.23 18.39
CA ALA A 127 26.26 3.52 18.17
C ALA A 127 26.49 4.07 16.75
N ALA A 128 27.72 3.97 16.25
CA ALA A 128 28.05 4.36 14.88
C ALA A 128 27.36 3.46 13.85
N ASP A 129 27.42 2.14 14.03
CA ASP A 129 26.84 1.16 13.09
C ASP A 129 25.32 1.33 13.00
N ALA A 130 24.62 1.65 14.09
CA ALA A 130 23.18 1.93 14.08
C ALA A 130 22.84 3.17 13.22
N LEU A 131 23.57 4.28 13.42
CA LEU A 131 23.37 5.50 12.65
C LEU A 131 23.75 5.33 11.17
N ILE A 132 24.88 4.64 10.88
CA ILE A 132 25.33 4.32 9.53
C ILE A 132 24.32 3.44 8.81
N LEU A 133 23.81 2.40 9.48
CA LEU A 133 22.78 1.54 8.93
C LEU A 133 21.56 2.37 8.56
N TRP A 134 21.05 3.19 9.49
CA TRP A 134 19.89 4.05 9.25
C TRP A 134 20.08 4.97 8.05
N TRP A 135 21.21 5.68 7.98
CA TRP A 135 21.57 6.55 6.86
C TRP A 135 21.56 5.81 5.51
N ARG A 136 22.05 4.57 5.48
CA ARG A 136 22.18 3.77 4.26
C ARG A 136 20.92 3.02 3.88
N ARG A 137 19.95 2.83 4.79
CA ARG A 137 18.72 2.05 4.57
C ARG A 137 17.99 2.41 3.25
N PRO A 138 17.77 3.70 2.89
CA PRO A 138 17.07 4.02 1.65
C PRO A 138 17.75 3.44 0.41
N SER A 139 19.07 3.45 0.37
CA SER A 139 19.86 2.88 -0.75
C SER A 139 19.95 1.36 -0.67
N LEU A 140 20.12 0.79 0.53
CA LEU A 140 20.22 -0.66 0.75
C LEU A 140 18.93 -1.40 0.35
N PHE A 141 17.78 -0.77 0.55
CA PHE A 141 16.48 -1.34 0.22
C PHE A 141 15.89 -0.79 -1.07
N HIS A 142 16.64 0.01 -1.82
CA HIS A 142 16.23 0.39 -3.16
C HIS A 142 16.14 -0.88 -4.01
N THR A 143 14.99 -1.11 -4.62
CA THR A 143 14.74 -2.27 -5.48
C THR A 143 14.63 -1.82 -6.93
N THR A 144 15.02 -2.68 -7.86
CA THR A 144 14.77 -2.40 -9.28
C THR A 144 13.32 -2.76 -9.58
N PRO A 145 12.50 -1.83 -10.12
CA PRO A 145 11.15 -2.17 -10.52
C PRO A 145 11.13 -3.39 -11.46
N PRO A 146 10.14 -4.29 -11.33
CA PRO A 146 10.09 -5.49 -12.13
C PRO A 146 9.93 -5.13 -13.62
N GLY A 147 10.82 -5.67 -14.45
CA GLY A 147 10.69 -5.59 -15.90
C GLY A 147 9.50 -6.41 -16.42
N PRO A 148 9.21 -6.32 -17.72
CA PRO A 148 8.15 -7.10 -18.34
C PRO A 148 8.42 -8.60 -18.17
N HIS A 149 7.43 -9.34 -17.69
CA HIS A 149 7.59 -10.76 -17.46
C HIS A 149 7.78 -11.48 -18.81
N PRO A 150 8.84 -12.31 -19.01
CA PRO A 150 9.17 -12.91 -20.32
C PRO A 150 8.02 -13.71 -20.95
N LYS A 151 7.21 -14.38 -20.11
CA LYS A 151 6.02 -15.14 -20.54
C LYS A 151 4.70 -14.37 -20.45
N ALA A 152 4.72 -13.04 -20.28
CA ALA A 152 3.49 -12.25 -20.11
C ALA A 152 2.58 -12.37 -21.34
N GLU A 153 3.15 -12.27 -22.53
CA GLU A 153 2.43 -12.38 -23.80
C GLU A 153 1.81 -13.77 -23.97
N GLN A 154 2.59 -14.84 -23.84
CA GLN A 154 2.10 -16.22 -23.88
C GLN A 154 0.97 -16.48 -22.86
N ARG A 155 1.07 -15.92 -21.65
CA ARG A 155 0.03 -16.03 -20.63
C ARG A 155 -1.25 -15.28 -21.04
N ARG A 156 -1.13 -14.12 -21.69
CA ARG A 156 -2.29 -13.36 -22.21
C ARG A 156 -2.99 -14.12 -23.33
N GLU A 157 -2.24 -14.62 -24.31
CA GLU A 157 -2.78 -15.41 -25.41
C GLU A 157 -3.52 -16.65 -24.91
N ARG A 158 -2.91 -17.40 -23.98
CA ARG A 158 -3.56 -18.54 -23.33
C ARG A 158 -4.85 -18.12 -22.62
N ALA A 159 -4.81 -17.03 -21.86
CA ALA A 159 -6.00 -16.52 -21.17
C ALA A 159 -7.10 -16.09 -22.16
N ALA A 160 -6.75 -15.49 -23.29
CA ALA A 160 -7.70 -15.11 -24.34
C ALA A 160 -8.35 -16.35 -25.00
N ALA A 161 -7.55 -17.37 -25.34
CA ALA A 161 -8.05 -18.64 -25.86
C ALA A 161 -8.98 -19.35 -24.87
N ASP A 162 -8.59 -19.42 -23.59
CA ASP A 162 -9.41 -20.03 -22.54
C ASP A 162 -10.74 -19.28 -22.34
N ARG A 163 -10.73 -17.94 -22.42
CA ARG A 163 -11.97 -17.13 -22.38
C ARG A 163 -12.88 -17.49 -23.54
N LEU A 164 -12.35 -17.54 -24.77
CA LEU A 164 -13.14 -17.89 -25.95
C LEU A 164 -13.77 -19.29 -25.81
N LYS A 165 -12.99 -20.28 -25.38
CA LYS A 165 -13.48 -21.65 -25.12
C LYS A 165 -14.63 -21.67 -24.11
N THR A 166 -14.48 -20.99 -22.98
CA THR A 166 -15.54 -20.96 -21.95
C THR A 166 -16.76 -20.13 -22.35
N ARG A 167 -16.63 -19.16 -23.27
CA ARG A 167 -17.79 -18.44 -23.83
C ARG A 167 -18.64 -19.34 -24.72
N GLN A 168 -17.99 -20.24 -25.47
CA GLN A 168 -18.67 -21.15 -26.39
C GLN A 168 -19.40 -22.29 -25.67
N ALA A 169 -18.85 -22.76 -24.54
CA ALA A 169 -19.46 -23.81 -23.72
C ALA A 169 -19.47 -23.38 -22.23
N PRO A 170 -20.40 -22.48 -21.83
CA PRO A 170 -20.38 -21.89 -20.49
C PRO A 170 -20.81 -22.91 -19.42
N PRO A 171 -19.93 -23.30 -18.49
CA PRO A 171 -20.26 -24.29 -17.48
C PRO A 171 -20.92 -23.62 -16.27
N VAL A 172 -22.11 -23.04 -16.45
CA VAL A 172 -22.81 -22.27 -15.41
C VAL A 172 -24.01 -23.04 -14.89
N ARG A 173 -24.12 -23.16 -13.56
CA ARG A 173 -25.26 -23.78 -12.88
C ARG A 173 -25.89 -22.79 -11.91
N LEU A 174 -27.22 -22.72 -11.89
CA LEU A 174 -27.98 -22.01 -10.86
C LEU A 174 -28.29 -23.00 -9.72
N THR A 175 -28.07 -22.60 -8.47
CA THR A 175 -28.64 -23.30 -7.31
C THR A 175 -30.12 -22.93 -7.17
N PRO A 176 -30.92 -23.63 -6.33
CA PRO A 176 -32.24 -23.13 -5.95
C PRO A 176 -32.12 -21.71 -5.38
N LEU A 177 -32.81 -20.76 -6.01
CA LEU A 177 -32.77 -19.35 -5.65
C LEU A 177 -34.06 -18.96 -4.90
N PRO A 178 -34.00 -18.00 -3.96
CA PRO A 178 -35.21 -17.41 -3.41
C PRO A 178 -35.96 -16.62 -4.49
N ALA A 179 -37.30 -16.54 -4.39
CA ALA A 179 -38.16 -15.87 -5.38
C ALA A 179 -37.70 -14.43 -5.70
N ALA A 180 -37.21 -13.69 -4.68
CA ALA A 180 -36.70 -12.33 -4.85
C ALA A 180 -35.49 -12.21 -5.81
N ALA A 181 -34.74 -13.31 -6.04
CA ALA A 181 -33.58 -13.34 -6.93
C ALA A 181 -33.89 -13.84 -8.34
N GLU A 182 -35.06 -14.43 -8.58
CA GLU A 182 -35.47 -14.98 -9.88
C GLU A 182 -35.43 -13.93 -11.01
N PRO A 183 -35.91 -12.68 -10.84
CA PRO A 183 -35.87 -11.70 -11.93
C PRO A 183 -34.44 -11.33 -12.35
N ALA A 184 -33.51 -11.29 -11.40
CA ALA A 184 -32.10 -11.04 -11.68
C ALA A 184 -31.44 -12.25 -12.37
N ALA A 185 -31.72 -13.46 -11.89
CA ALA A 185 -31.21 -14.69 -12.47
C ALA A 185 -31.75 -14.95 -13.89
N ALA A 186 -32.99 -14.57 -14.18
CA ALA A 186 -33.59 -14.66 -15.51
C ALA A 186 -32.83 -13.81 -16.55
N ARG A 187 -32.10 -12.77 -16.12
CA ARG A 187 -31.28 -11.92 -17.00
C ARG A 187 -29.86 -12.45 -17.18
N LEU A 188 -29.48 -13.54 -16.51
CA LEU A 188 -28.14 -14.10 -16.60
C LEU A 188 -27.80 -14.47 -18.05
N ASP A 189 -26.62 -14.04 -18.50
CA ASP A 189 -25.94 -14.48 -19.71
C ASP A 189 -24.74 -15.34 -19.28
N ALA A 190 -24.89 -16.66 -19.41
CA ALA A 190 -23.88 -17.62 -18.98
C ALA A 190 -22.57 -17.49 -19.77
N SER A 191 -22.64 -17.08 -21.04
CA SER A 191 -21.47 -16.87 -21.90
C SER A 191 -20.70 -15.63 -21.47
N ALA A 192 -21.41 -14.51 -21.26
CA ALA A 192 -20.82 -13.29 -20.74
C ALA A 192 -20.16 -13.52 -19.37
N LEU A 193 -20.89 -14.14 -18.43
CA LEU A 193 -20.38 -14.45 -17.10
C LEU A 193 -19.09 -15.28 -17.18
N SER A 194 -19.11 -16.41 -17.91
CA SER A 194 -17.96 -17.31 -18.02
C SER A 194 -16.75 -16.66 -18.71
N GLY A 195 -17.00 -15.87 -19.76
CA GLY A 195 -15.94 -15.19 -20.50
C GLY A 195 -15.25 -14.09 -19.70
N ASN A 196 -15.97 -13.46 -18.77
CA ASN A 196 -15.44 -12.36 -17.97
C ASN A 196 -14.97 -12.77 -16.57
N PHE A 197 -15.33 -13.97 -16.10
CA PHE A 197 -15.04 -14.41 -14.73
C PHE A 197 -13.54 -14.29 -14.41
N PRO A 198 -13.16 -13.86 -13.19
CA PRO A 198 -11.75 -13.73 -12.78
C PRO A 198 -10.96 -15.03 -12.96
N ARG A 199 -9.72 -14.91 -13.43
CA ARG A 199 -8.83 -16.05 -13.71
C ARG A 199 -7.56 -15.98 -12.91
N ALA A 200 -7.05 -17.15 -12.54
CA ALA A 200 -5.71 -17.29 -11.99
C ALA A 200 -4.66 -17.23 -13.12
N HIS A 201 -3.39 -17.22 -12.73
CA HIS A 201 -2.26 -17.15 -13.66
C HIS A 201 -2.18 -18.35 -14.63
N ASP A 202 -2.85 -19.46 -14.31
CA ASP A 202 -2.93 -20.67 -15.14
C ASP A 202 -4.07 -20.62 -16.17
N GLY A 203 -4.82 -19.51 -16.23
CA GLY A 203 -5.96 -19.32 -17.14
C GLY A 203 -7.28 -19.90 -16.63
N ARG A 204 -7.27 -20.66 -15.52
CA ARG A 204 -8.50 -21.24 -14.93
C ARG A 204 -9.26 -20.21 -14.09
N PHE A 205 -10.54 -20.49 -13.83
CA PHE A 205 -11.33 -19.67 -12.91
C PHE A 205 -10.64 -19.56 -11.54
N HIS A 206 -10.58 -18.34 -11.02
CA HIS A 206 -9.93 -18.05 -9.75
C HIS A 206 -10.73 -18.65 -8.59
N ARG A 207 -10.11 -19.55 -7.80
CA ARG A 207 -10.82 -20.38 -6.80
C ARG A 207 -11.49 -19.58 -5.69
N SER A 208 -10.85 -18.51 -5.22
CA SER A 208 -11.39 -17.68 -4.15
C SER A 208 -12.14 -16.45 -4.63
N ALA A 209 -12.36 -16.31 -5.95
CA ALA A 209 -13.13 -15.18 -6.47
C ALA A 209 -14.62 -15.35 -6.15
N VAL A 210 -15.19 -14.31 -5.55
CA VAL A 210 -16.63 -14.12 -5.37
C VAL A 210 -17.03 -12.94 -6.24
N VAL A 211 -17.86 -13.19 -7.25
CA VAL A 211 -18.34 -12.14 -8.15
C VAL A 211 -19.75 -11.75 -7.70
N ALA A 212 -19.90 -10.53 -7.18
CA ALA A 212 -21.18 -9.98 -6.76
C ALA A 212 -21.90 -9.38 -7.98
N LEU A 213 -22.98 -10.02 -8.45
CA LEU A 213 -23.65 -9.67 -9.70
C LEU A 213 -24.66 -8.53 -9.52
N THR A 214 -25.50 -8.61 -8.49
CA THR A 214 -26.48 -7.58 -8.11
C THR A 214 -26.95 -7.78 -6.66
N PRO A 215 -27.24 -6.70 -5.90
CA PRO A 215 -27.89 -6.84 -4.60
C PRO A 215 -29.32 -7.38 -4.76
N ILE A 216 -29.81 -8.07 -3.74
CA ILE A 216 -31.20 -8.49 -3.61
C ILE A 216 -31.87 -7.63 -2.53
N GLY A 217 -32.87 -6.83 -2.92
CA GLY A 217 -33.49 -5.83 -2.05
C GLY A 217 -32.64 -4.55 -1.88
N ASP A 218 -32.99 -3.74 -0.87
CA ASP A 218 -32.51 -2.35 -0.75
C ASP A 218 -31.36 -2.17 0.27
N THR A 219 -30.63 -3.24 0.61
CA THR A 219 -29.54 -3.13 1.58
C THR A 219 -28.39 -2.30 1.01
N PRO A 220 -27.96 -1.20 1.67
CA PRO A 220 -26.84 -0.40 1.19
C PRO A 220 -25.56 -1.23 1.05
N SER A 221 -24.74 -0.93 0.03
CA SER A 221 -23.53 -1.71 -0.29
C SER A 221 -22.51 -1.78 0.85
N HIS A 222 -22.52 -0.81 1.78
CA HIS A 222 -21.65 -0.80 2.95
C HIS A 222 -22.13 -1.70 4.11
N ARG A 223 -23.33 -2.28 4.02
CA ARG A 223 -23.89 -3.22 5.00
C ARG A 223 -23.88 -4.64 4.43
N ARG A 224 -23.94 -5.62 5.34
CA ARG A 224 -24.13 -7.02 4.94
C ARG A 224 -25.59 -7.21 4.53
N GLY A 225 -25.82 -7.78 3.37
CA GLY A 225 -27.14 -8.17 2.88
C GLY A 225 -27.04 -9.21 1.77
N PRO A 226 -28.16 -9.69 1.23
CA PRO A 226 -28.17 -10.74 0.24
C PRO A 226 -27.78 -10.22 -1.15
N TRP A 227 -26.92 -10.95 -1.84
CA TRP A 227 -26.47 -10.67 -3.20
C TRP A 227 -26.62 -11.90 -4.07
N LEU A 228 -26.98 -11.71 -5.35
CA LEU A 228 -26.77 -12.74 -6.36
C LEU A 228 -25.26 -12.79 -6.66
N THR A 229 -24.65 -13.94 -6.46
CA THR A 229 -23.20 -14.15 -6.60
C THR A 229 -22.89 -15.24 -7.62
N ALA A 230 -21.70 -15.17 -8.20
CA ALA A 230 -21.10 -16.28 -8.94
C ALA A 230 -19.76 -16.70 -8.32
N ARG A 231 -19.55 -18.00 -8.18
CA ARG A 231 -18.32 -18.61 -7.67
C ARG A 231 -17.88 -19.75 -8.55
N ARG A 232 -16.59 -20.08 -8.50
CA ARG A 232 -16.07 -21.33 -9.06
C ARG A 232 -16.56 -22.53 -8.23
N SER A 233 -17.01 -23.58 -8.91
CA SER A 233 -17.22 -24.93 -8.38
C SER A 233 -16.29 -25.95 -9.06
N ALA A 234 -16.43 -27.23 -8.73
CA ALA A 234 -15.65 -28.30 -9.37
C ALA A 234 -15.95 -28.39 -10.88
N ASP A 235 -17.22 -28.26 -11.25
CA ASP A 235 -17.73 -28.47 -12.61
C ASP A 235 -17.81 -27.17 -13.44
N GLY A 236 -17.48 -26.01 -12.86
CA GLY A 236 -17.59 -24.73 -13.56
C GLY A 236 -17.84 -23.55 -12.65
N LEU A 237 -18.90 -22.80 -12.93
CA LEU A 237 -19.39 -21.69 -12.13
C LEU A 237 -20.76 -22.03 -11.56
N THR A 238 -20.97 -21.65 -10.31
CA THR A 238 -22.25 -21.74 -9.62
C THR A 238 -22.74 -20.34 -9.29
N VAL A 239 -24.02 -20.08 -9.57
CA VAL A 239 -24.71 -18.83 -9.21
C VAL A 239 -25.70 -19.11 -8.09
N THR A 240 -25.61 -18.34 -7.01
CA THR A 240 -26.39 -18.53 -5.78
C THR A 240 -26.69 -17.17 -5.13
N VAL A 241 -27.43 -17.16 -4.03
CA VAL A 241 -27.55 -16.00 -3.14
C VAL A 241 -26.64 -16.17 -1.93
N GLU A 242 -25.88 -15.12 -1.59
CA GLU A 242 -25.02 -15.07 -0.40
C GLU A 242 -25.10 -13.72 0.29
N ASP A 243 -24.93 -13.73 1.62
CA ASP A 243 -24.84 -12.50 2.40
C ASP A 243 -23.44 -11.89 2.37
N LEU A 244 -23.30 -10.77 1.66
CA LEU A 244 -22.04 -10.06 1.46
C LEU A 244 -22.14 -8.61 1.91
N ILE A 245 -20.99 -8.04 2.29
CA ILE A 245 -20.81 -6.58 2.31
C ILE A 245 -20.32 -6.20 0.91
N GLY A 246 -21.21 -5.63 0.09
CA GLY A 246 -20.96 -5.32 -1.31
C GLY A 246 -19.69 -4.49 -1.49
N GLY A 247 -19.56 -3.38 -0.75
CA GLY A 247 -18.43 -2.46 -0.82
C GLY A 247 -17.05 -3.08 -0.51
N ASN A 248 -17.00 -4.28 0.06
CA ASN A 248 -15.75 -5.00 0.31
C ASN A 248 -15.36 -5.97 -0.84
N GLN A 249 -16.19 -6.11 -1.88
CA GLN A 249 -15.96 -7.07 -2.96
C GLN A 249 -15.19 -6.43 -4.13
N GLU A 250 -14.02 -6.96 -4.43
CA GLU A 250 -13.21 -6.53 -5.59
C GLU A 250 -13.92 -6.81 -6.93
N HIS A 251 -14.82 -7.79 -6.98
CA HIS A 251 -15.54 -8.21 -8.19
C HIS A 251 -17.05 -7.90 -8.10
N ARG A 252 -17.39 -6.64 -7.82
CA ARG A 252 -18.75 -6.12 -7.98
C ARG A 252 -19.04 -5.80 -9.44
N TRP A 253 -20.00 -6.49 -10.02
CA TRP A 253 -20.40 -6.35 -11.43
C TRP A 253 -21.79 -5.75 -11.61
N ASP A 254 -22.46 -5.35 -10.53
CA ASP A 254 -23.67 -4.54 -10.58
C ASP A 254 -23.41 -3.17 -11.23
N LEU A 255 -22.19 -2.65 -11.07
CA LEU A 255 -21.70 -1.42 -11.72
C LEU A 255 -21.19 -1.63 -13.15
N THR A 256 -21.09 -2.88 -13.59
CA THR A 256 -20.66 -3.25 -14.95
C THR A 256 -21.51 -4.43 -15.46
N PRO A 257 -22.83 -4.27 -15.58
CA PRO A 257 -23.75 -5.39 -15.76
C PRO A 257 -23.60 -6.08 -17.13
N TRP A 258 -23.00 -5.42 -18.11
CA TRP A 258 -22.61 -5.99 -19.40
C TRP A 258 -21.62 -7.16 -19.30
N LEU A 259 -20.99 -7.38 -18.14
CA LEU A 259 -20.13 -8.53 -17.89
C LEU A 259 -20.89 -9.85 -17.73
N TRP A 260 -22.19 -9.81 -17.41
CA TRP A 260 -22.95 -11.01 -17.03
C TRP A 260 -24.44 -10.99 -17.41
N SER A 261 -25.03 -9.84 -17.72
CA SER A 261 -26.47 -9.70 -17.92
C SER A 261 -26.82 -9.51 -19.40
N ARG A 262 -27.73 -10.35 -19.90
CA ARG A 262 -28.23 -10.28 -21.29
C ARG A 262 -28.93 -8.95 -21.59
N ALA A 263 -29.52 -8.32 -20.57
CA ALA A 263 -30.18 -7.02 -20.70
C ALA A 263 -29.20 -5.91 -21.13
N TYR A 264 -27.91 -6.09 -20.84
CA TYR A 264 -26.84 -5.14 -21.13
C TYR A 264 -25.88 -5.64 -22.23
N ALA A 265 -26.23 -6.71 -22.95
CA ALA A 265 -25.39 -7.28 -24.01
C ALA A 265 -25.06 -6.28 -25.14
N ARG A 266 -25.91 -5.26 -25.34
CA ARG A 266 -25.74 -4.21 -26.36
C ARG A 266 -25.00 -2.97 -25.85
N THR A 267 -24.44 -2.99 -24.64
CA THR A 267 -23.65 -1.86 -24.11
C THR A 267 -22.51 -1.54 -25.07
N SER A 268 -22.42 -0.29 -25.50
CA SER A 268 -21.48 0.09 -26.57
C SER A 268 -20.02 -0.13 -26.16
N ARG A 269 -19.13 -0.33 -27.13
CA ARG A 269 -17.67 -0.40 -26.87
C ARG A 269 -17.17 0.87 -26.17
N ARG A 270 -17.69 2.04 -26.56
CA ARG A 270 -17.36 3.32 -25.95
C ARG A 270 -17.66 3.32 -24.45
N ASP A 271 -18.82 2.81 -24.04
CA ASP A 271 -19.22 2.82 -22.62
C ASP A 271 -18.45 1.76 -21.82
N ARG A 272 -18.23 0.58 -22.40
CA ARG A 272 -17.49 -0.51 -21.75
C ARG A 272 -16.01 -0.18 -21.56
N TRP A 273 -15.40 0.44 -22.58
CA TRP A 273 -13.98 0.74 -22.60
C TRP A 273 -13.64 2.15 -22.09
N GLN A 274 -14.66 3.01 -21.99
CA GLN A 274 -14.58 4.42 -21.60
C GLN A 274 -13.61 5.23 -22.48
N VAL A 275 -13.50 4.82 -23.74
CA VAL A 275 -12.73 5.50 -24.77
C VAL A 275 -13.45 5.33 -26.10
N SER A 276 -13.53 6.39 -26.90
CA SER A 276 -14.23 6.36 -28.19
C SER A 276 -13.50 5.51 -29.23
N ARG A 277 -12.17 5.45 -29.15
CA ARG A 277 -11.32 4.71 -30.08
C ARG A 277 -10.14 4.09 -29.34
N ALA A 278 -9.83 2.83 -29.63
CA ALA A 278 -8.77 2.09 -28.96
C ALA A 278 -7.36 2.67 -29.23
N ASP A 279 -7.16 3.29 -30.39
CA ASP A 279 -5.89 3.91 -30.78
C ASP A 279 -5.42 4.99 -29.80
N ARG A 280 -6.35 5.73 -29.18
CA ARG A 280 -6.05 6.79 -28.20
C ARG A 280 -5.35 6.29 -26.92
N VAL A 281 -5.52 5.02 -26.57
CA VAL A 281 -4.93 4.42 -25.37
C VAL A 281 -3.83 3.41 -25.69
N ARG A 282 -3.51 3.20 -26.97
CA ARG A 282 -2.40 2.32 -27.39
C ARG A 282 -1.05 2.69 -26.78
N PRO A 283 -0.64 3.98 -26.72
CA PRO A 283 0.62 4.35 -26.08
C PRO A 283 0.66 3.97 -24.59
N ILE A 284 -0.46 4.15 -23.87
CA ILE A 284 -0.59 3.78 -22.45
C ILE A 284 -0.42 2.26 -22.30
N LEU A 285 -1.12 1.49 -23.13
CA LEU A 285 -1.03 0.02 -23.12
C LEU A 285 0.37 -0.48 -23.49
N ALA A 286 1.05 0.15 -24.45
CA ALA A 286 2.42 -0.18 -24.82
C ALA A 286 3.38 0.04 -23.64
N ALA A 287 3.26 1.17 -22.93
CA ALA A 287 4.04 1.46 -21.73
C ALA A 287 3.79 0.42 -20.62
N LEU A 288 2.52 0.08 -20.32
CA LEU A 288 2.20 -0.97 -19.34
C LEU A 288 2.77 -2.34 -19.73
N ARG A 289 2.72 -2.70 -21.02
CA ARG A 289 3.27 -3.96 -21.54
C ARG A 289 4.78 -4.02 -21.41
N ALA A 290 5.46 -2.88 -21.57
CA ALA A 290 6.90 -2.74 -21.40
C ALA A 290 7.33 -2.68 -19.91
N GLY A 291 6.38 -2.69 -18.97
CA GLY A 291 6.65 -2.51 -17.55
C GLY A 291 6.90 -1.05 -17.14
N ASP A 292 6.77 -0.09 -18.05
CA ASP A 292 6.93 1.34 -17.79
C ASP A 292 5.62 1.95 -17.25
N VAL A 293 5.28 1.54 -16.03
CA VAL A 293 4.11 2.03 -15.29
C VAL A 293 4.15 3.56 -15.12
N PRO A 294 5.27 4.21 -14.76
CA PRO A 294 5.33 5.67 -14.65
C PRO A 294 4.93 6.40 -15.93
N SER A 295 5.42 5.96 -17.11
CA SER A 295 5.02 6.56 -18.38
C SER A 295 3.54 6.31 -18.70
N ALA A 296 3.02 5.12 -18.41
CA ALA A 296 1.60 4.82 -18.60
C ALA A 296 0.69 5.73 -17.77
N LEU A 297 1.05 6.00 -16.51
CA LEU A 297 0.30 6.92 -15.65
C LEU A 297 0.36 8.36 -16.18
N ARG A 298 1.54 8.85 -16.58
CA ARG A 298 1.69 10.20 -17.17
C ARG A 298 0.88 10.36 -18.46
N LEU A 299 0.92 9.38 -19.36
CA LEU A 299 0.15 9.40 -20.61
C LEU A 299 -1.36 9.37 -20.39
N ALA A 300 -1.81 8.89 -19.22
CA ALA A 300 -3.20 8.87 -18.81
C ALA A 300 -3.59 10.04 -17.90
N ASP A 301 -2.69 10.99 -17.68
CA ASP A 301 -2.85 12.11 -16.74
C ASP A 301 -3.21 11.67 -15.31
N VAL A 302 -2.55 10.61 -14.84
CA VAL A 302 -2.70 10.10 -13.47
C VAL A 302 -1.50 10.54 -12.63
N GLY A 303 -1.78 11.36 -11.62
CA GLY A 303 -0.80 11.76 -10.61
C GLY A 303 -0.48 10.64 -9.62
N ALA A 304 0.61 10.82 -8.87
CA ALA A 304 0.99 9.98 -7.75
C ALA A 304 1.44 10.88 -6.60
N ASP A 305 1.06 10.54 -5.36
CA ASP A 305 1.63 11.22 -4.20
C ASP A 305 3.13 10.86 -4.04
N GLU A 306 3.78 11.53 -3.08
CA GLU A 306 5.20 11.35 -2.84
C GLU A 306 5.59 9.89 -2.54
N GLN A 307 4.78 9.19 -1.74
CA GLN A 307 5.07 7.81 -1.34
C GLN A 307 4.88 6.84 -2.50
N VAL A 308 3.84 7.01 -3.31
CA VAL A 308 3.66 6.20 -4.53
C VAL A 308 4.76 6.51 -5.54
N THR A 309 5.19 7.77 -5.66
CA THR A 309 6.31 8.17 -6.52
C THR A 309 7.61 7.48 -6.12
N ARG A 310 7.92 7.40 -4.81
CA ARG A 310 9.06 6.63 -4.30
C ARG A 310 8.96 5.15 -4.67
N LEU A 311 7.81 4.51 -4.49
CA LEU A 311 7.63 3.11 -4.92
C LEU A 311 7.75 2.92 -6.43
N LEU A 312 7.27 3.86 -7.23
CA LEU A 312 7.42 3.84 -8.69
C LEU A 312 8.88 4.01 -9.12
N SER A 313 9.75 4.62 -8.30
CA SER A 313 11.19 4.68 -8.58
C SER A 313 11.96 3.48 -8.02
N GLY A 314 11.31 2.59 -7.25
CA GLY A 314 11.98 1.50 -6.56
C GLY A 314 12.48 1.84 -5.15
N ALA A 315 12.27 3.07 -4.69
CA ALA A 315 12.69 3.53 -3.38
C ALA A 315 11.68 3.15 -2.28
N PRO A 316 12.13 2.95 -1.03
CA PRO A 316 11.23 2.80 0.10
C PRO A 316 10.41 4.08 0.36
N THR A 317 9.19 3.93 0.86
CA THR A 317 8.32 5.07 1.19
C THR A 317 8.83 5.84 2.41
N ARG A 318 9.40 5.11 3.36
CA ARG A 318 9.96 5.57 4.64
C ARG A 318 11.12 4.67 5.06
N THR A 319 12.07 5.22 5.81
CA THR A 319 13.29 4.55 6.25
C THR A 319 12.98 3.45 7.27
N PHE A 320 12.08 3.72 8.21
CA PHE A 320 11.63 2.72 9.19
C PHE A 320 10.88 1.53 8.57
N ARG A 321 10.39 1.66 7.33
CA ARG A 321 9.71 0.60 6.56
C ARG A 321 10.48 0.12 5.34
N ALA A 322 11.76 0.44 5.27
CA ALA A 322 12.55 0.19 4.06
C ALA A 322 12.57 -1.29 3.64
N GLU A 323 12.53 -2.22 4.60
CA GLU A 323 12.47 -3.67 4.37
C GLU A 323 11.28 -4.15 3.52
N TYR A 324 10.22 -3.35 3.42
CA TYR A 324 9.04 -3.70 2.61
C TYR A 324 9.14 -3.24 1.14
N ALA A 325 10.15 -2.45 0.78
CA ALA A 325 10.27 -1.83 -0.54
C ALA A 325 10.14 -2.85 -1.68
N GLU A 326 10.95 -3.90 -1.69
CA GLU A 326 10.91 -4.94 -2.71
C GLU A 326 9.50 -5.51 -2.92
N ARG A 327 8.84 -5.89 -1.81
CA ARG A 327 7.49 -6.45 -1.84
C ARG A 327 6.47 -5.44 -2.34
N TRP A 328 6.54 -4.20 -1.88
CA TRP A 328 5.57 -3.16 -2.21
C TRP A 328 5.72 -2.68 -3.65
N VAL A 329 6.93 -2.48 -4.13
CA VAL A 329 7.22 -2.15 -5.53
C VAL A 329 6.75 -3.27 -6.44
N THR A 330 7.09 -4.52 -6.14
CA THR A 330 6.63 -5.68 -6.92
C THR A 330 5.10 -5.72 -6.99
N ARG A 331 4.41 -5.57 -5.85
CA ARG A 331 2.94 -5.58 -5.80
C ARG A 331 2.32 -4.40 -6.54
N LEU A 332 2.90 -3.20 -6.43
CA LEU A 332 2.43 -2.01 -7.13
C LEU A 332 2.46 -2.24 -8.64
N TYR A 333 3.60 -2.69 -9.17
CA TYR A 333 3.77 -2.96 -10.59
C TYR A 333 2.89 -4.11 -11.09
N GLU A 334 2.79 -5.22 -10.35
CA GLU A 334 1.91 -6.33 -10.69
C GLU A 334 0.44 -5.90 -10.83
N GLN A 335 -0.04 -5.05 -9.92
CA GLN A 335 -1.44 -4.62 -9.93
C GLN A 335 -1.71 -3.56 -11.00
N LEU A 336 -0.78 -2.62 -11.20
CA LEU A 336 -0.93 -1.56 -12.20
C LEU A 336 -0.71 -2.06 -13.64
N ALA A 337 0.05 -3.13 -13.86
CA ALA A 337 0.24 -3.72 -15.19
C ALA A 337 -1.08 -4.17 -15.86
N GLY A 338 -2.08 -4.57 -15.07
CA GLY A 338 -3.41 -4.94 -15.54
C GLY A 338 -4.46 -3.82 -15.48
N SER A 339 -4.04 -2.60 -15.12
CA SER A 339 -4.93 -1.46 -14.99
C SER A 339 -5.31 -0.86 -16.34
N ALA A 340 -6.32 0.00 -16.35
CA ALA A 340 -6.68 0.88 -17.45
C ALA A 340 -6.72 2.32 -16.90
N PRO A 341 -5.56 2.99 -16.77
CA PRO A 341 -5.44 4.26 -16.04
C PRO A 341 -6.39 5.36 -16.54
N TRP A 342 -6.70 5.40 -17.83
CA TRP A 342 -7.68 6.32 -18.42
C TRP A 342 -9.10 6.18 -17.87
N ARG A 343 -9.41 5.07 -17.19
CA ARG A 343 -10.71 4.81 -16.55
C ARG A 343 -10.79 5.30 -15.12
N PHE A 344 -9.68 5.70 -14.50
CA PHE A 344 -9.61 5.97 -13.05
C PHE A 344 -10.58 7.07 -12.62
N ALA A 345 -10.59 8.23 -13.30
CA ALA A 345 -11.49 9.32 -12.94
C ALA A 345 -12.97 8.91 -13.01
N HIS A 346 -13.37 8.19 -14.06
CA HIS A 346 -14.74 7.68 -14.17
C HIS A 346 -15.05 6.62 -13.10
N ALA A 347 -14.13 5.69 -12.85
CA ALA A 347 -14.30 4.68 -11.81
C ALA A 347 -14.50 5.31 -10.43
N TYR A 348 -13.73 6.37 -10.11
CA TYR A 348 -13.89 7.13 -8.88
C TYR A 348 -15.26 7.80 -8.79
N ARG A 349 -15.73 8.45 -9.86
CA ARG A 349 -17.07 9.08 -9.89
C ARG A 349 -18.21 8.08 -9.70
N VAL A 350 -18.12 6.90 -10.32
CA VAL A 350 -19.11 5.82 -10.11
C VAL A 350 -19.15 5.39 -8.66
N TRP A 351 -17.99 5.22 -8.03
CA TRP A 351 -17.91 4.91 -6.60
C TRP A 351 -18.44 6.05 -5.71
N GLN A 352 -18.11 7.29 -6.04
CA GLN A 352 -18.55 8.47 -5.29
C GLN A 352 -20.07 8.63 -5.33
N ALA A 353 -20.72 8.28 -6.46
CA ALA A 353 -22.18 8.28 -6.58
C ALA A 353 -22.87 7.26 -5.68
N GLU A 354 -22.19 6.15 -5.34
CA GLU A 354 -22.70 5.17 -4.35
C GLU A 354 -22.36 5.55 -2.90
N ALA A 355 -21.32 6.36 -2.70
CA ALA A 355 -20.86 6.72 -1.37
C ALA A 355 -21.80 7.78 -0.75
N ASP A 356 -22.23 7.55 0.50
CA ASP A 356 -22.96 8.55 1.27
C ASP A 356 -22.23 9.89 1.21
N ARG A 357 -22.96 11.01 1.03
CA ARG A 357 -22.39 12.37 0.82
C ARG A 357 -21.30 12.76 1.82
N ALA A 358 -21.36 12.25 3.05
CA ALA A 358 -20.35 12.45 4.11
C ALA A 358 -18.98 11.78 3.83
N ARG A 359 -18.82 11.00 2.77
CA ARG A 359 -17.61 10.24 2.40
C ARG A 359 -17.04 10.60 1.02
N SER A 360 -17.59 11.62 0.37
CA SER A 360 -17.35 11.96 -1.04
C SER A 360 -15.89 12.32 -1.38
N ASP A 361 -15.13 12.90 -0.46
CA ASP A 361 -13.74 13.33 -0.71
C ASP A 361 -12.66 12.34 -0.24
N ARG A 362 -13.06 11.11 0.13
CA ARG A 362 -12.12 10.14 0.68
C ARG A 362 -11.39 9.36 -0.43
N PRO A 363 -10.11 9.01 -0.22
CA PRO A 363 -9.44 8.02 -1.05
C PRO A 363 -10.18 6.68 -1.03
N VAL A 364 -10.41 6.09 -2.21
CA VAL A 364 -10.97 4.74 -2.34
C VAL A 364 -9.85 3.75 -2.65
N THR A 365 -9.76 2.65 -1.90
CA THR A 365 -8.72 1.63 -2.12
C THR A 365 -8.88 0.98 -3.49
N LEU A 366 -7.79 0.83 -4.23
CA LEU A 366 -7.70 -0.04 -5.41
C LEU A 366 -7.25 -1.45 -5.00
N PHE A 367 -6.16 -1.55 -4.23
CA PHE A 367 -5.59 -2.81 -3.76
C PHE A 367 -4.63 -2.61 -2.56
N GLY A 368 -4.34 -3.68 -1.83
CA GLY A 368 -3.40 -3.67 -0.71
C GLY A 368 -1.97 -4.10 -1.11
N LEU A 369 -0.96 -3.47 -0.52
CA LEU A 369 0.47 -3.82 -0.74
C LEU A 369 0.93 -5.03 0.08
N LYS A 370 0.19 -5.38 1.15
CA LYS A 370 0.43 -6.53 2.06
C LYS A 370 1.77 -6.43 2.82
N GLY A 371 2.03 -7.40 3.69
CA GLY A 371 3.30 -7.57 4.38
C GLY A 371 3.38 -6.99 5.80
N LEU A 372 2.53 -6.03 6.16
CA LEU A 372 2.45 -5.51 7.53
C LEU A 372 1.40 -6.26 8.36
N ASN A 373 1.81 -6.70 9.55
CA ASN A 373 0.93 -7.32 10.54
C ASN A 373 0.42 -6.28 11.55
N GLN A 374 -0.34 -5.30 11.06
CA GLN A 374 -0.95 -4.25 11.88
C GLN A 374 -2.40 -4.02 11.46
N ALA A 375 -3.19 -3.36 12.32
CA ALA A 375 -4.61 -3.11 12.06
C ALA A 375 -4.85 -2.29 10.79
N ARG A 376 -4.07 -1.22 10.57
CA ARG A 376 -4.17 -0.35 9.39
C ARG A 376 -3.16 -0.77 8.32
N LYS A 377 -3.65 -1.37 7.24
CA LYS A 377 -2.79 -1.97 6.21
C LYS A 377 -2.43 -0.94 5.13
N PRO A 378 -1.25 -1.05 4.50
CA PRO A 378 -0.83 -0.20 3.40
C PRO A 378 -1.63 -0.55 2.14
N LYS A 379 -2.27 0.45 1.55
CA LYS A 379 -3.10 0.29 0.36
C LYS A 379 -2.84 1.40 -0.64
N ILE A 380 -2.87 1.05 -1.92
CA ILE A 380 -2.94 2.03 -3.00
C ILE A 380 -4.40 2.43 -3.13
N ALA A 381 -4.66 3.71 -2.99
CA ALA A 381 -5.96 4.31 -3.14
C ALA A 381 -5.98 5.32 -4.28
N LEU A 382 -7.18 5.60 -4.77
CA LEU A 382 -7.46 6.59 -5.79
C LEU A 382 -8.21 7.76 -5.16
N THR A 383 -7.78 8.97 -5.49
CA THR A 383 -8.52 10.21 -5.28
C THR A 383 -8.67 10.93 -6.62
N VAL A 384 -9.62 11.85 -6.72
CA VAL A 384 -9.74 12.76 -7.86
C VAL A 384 -9.86 14.18 -7.30
N SER A 385 -8.99 15.09 -7.73
CA SER A 385 -9.07 16.53 -7.47
C SER A 385 -9.10 17.23 -8.82
N ASP A 386 -10.02 18.17 -9.02
CA ASP A 386 -10.11 18.94 -10.27
C ASP A 386 -10.10 18.05 -11.53
N ASP A 387 -10.87 16.95 -11.49
CA ASP A 387 -10.92 15.88 -12.49
C ASP A 387 -9.61 15.11 -12.74
N GLN A 388 -8.52 15.43 -12.05
CA GLN A 388 -7.25 14.72 -12.15
C GLN A 388 -7.20 13.54 -11.16
N PRO A 389 -7.14 12.29 -11.66
CA PRO A 389 -6.94 11.12 -10.80
C PRO A 389 -5.54 11.10 -10.20
N MET A 390 -5.44 10.79 -8.91
CA MET A 390 -4.18 10.66 -8.19
C MET A 390 -4.14 9.36 -7.38
N LEU A 391 -3.05 8.61 -7.54
CA LEU A 391 -2.74 7.46 -6.71
C LEU A 391 -2.11 7.90 -5.40
N ARG A 392 -2.57 7.33 -4.29
CA ARG A 392 -2.08 7.63 -2.95
C ARG A 392 -1.75 6.37 -2.17
N LEU A 393 -0.71 6.40 -1.36
CA LEU A 393 -0.48 5.38 -0.36
C LEU A 393 -1.25 5.76 0.91
N VAL A 394 -2.20 4.92 1.32
CA VAL A 394 -2.98 5.13 2.53
C VAL A 394 -2.87 3.94 3.47
N PHE A 395 -2.87 4.24 4.77
CA PHE A 395 -2.95 3.23 5.81
C PHE A 395 -4.37 3.19 6.35
N THR A 396 -5.09 2.08 6.13
CA THR A 396 -6.48 1.98 6.56
C THR A 396 -6.85 0.58 7.03
N ALA A 397 -7.72 0.52 8.04
CA ALA A 397 -8.36 -0.71 8.49
C ALA A 397 -9.67 -0.97 7.71
N GLY A 398 -10.15 0.01 6.94
CA GLY A 398 -11.36 -0.12 6.15
C GLY A 398 -11.19 -1.12 5.01
N ASN A 399 -12.20 -1.95 4.77
CA ASN A 399 -12.20 -2.98 3.72
C ASN A 399 -12.86 -2.53 2.42
N LEU A 400 -13.37 -1.30 2.38
CA LEU A 400 -13.97 -0.72 1.18
C LEU A 400 -12.94 -0.70 0.05
N VAL A 401 -13.34 -1.18 -1.12
CA VAL A 401 -12.48 -1.28 -2.31
C VAL A 401 -13.25 -0.84 -3.56
N LEU A 402 -12.55 -0.19 -4.48
CA LEU A 402 -13.06 0.16 -5.79
C LEU A 402 -13.14 -1.11 -6.65
N PRO A 403 -14.33 -1.49 -7.16
CA PRO A 403 -14.48 -2.69 -7.96
C PRO A 403 -13.53 -2.74 -9.15
N ARG A 404 -12.81 -3.85 -9.27
CA ARG A 404 -11.74 -4.07 -10.24
C ARG A 404 -12.20 -3.84 -11.68
N SER A 405 -13.41 -4.26 -12.02
CA SER A 405 -13.99 -4.11 -13.36
C SER A 405 -14.12 -2.65 -13.84
N LEU A 406 -14.14 -1.68 -12.91
CA LEU A 406 -14.23 -0.26 -13.24
C LEU A 406 -12.90 0.34 -13.70
N TRP A 407 -11.77 -0.20 -13.23
CA TRP A 407 -10.44 0.42 -13.42
C TRP A 407 -9.39 -0.49 -14.06
N THR A 408 -9.70 -1.77 -14.30
CA THR A 408 -8.82 -2.66 -15.07
C THR A 408 -9.19 -2.74 -16.55
N LEU A 409 -8.27 -3.25 -17.37
CA LEU A 409 -8.52 -3.48 -18.79
C LEU A 409 -9.74 -4.41 -19.00
N PRO A 410 -10.75 -4.00 -19.78
CA PRO A 410 -11.85 -4.88 -20.16
C PRO A 410 -11.35 -6.14 -20.89
N ALA A 411 -11.92 -7.30 -20.59
CA ALA A 411 -11.50 -8.57 -21.17
C ALA A 411 -11.76 -8.68 -22.69
N ASP A 412 -12.57 -7.79 -23.25
CA ASP A 412 -12.88 -7.72 -24.67
C ASP A 412 -12.27 -6.48 -25.37
N PHE A 413 -11.38 -5.77 -24.69
CA PHE A 413 -10.64 -4.66 -25.28
C PHE A 413 -9.71 -5.20 -26.39
N PRO A 414 -9.71 -4.60 -27.60
CA PRO A 414 -8.92 -5.08 -28.72
C PRO A 414 -7.44 -4.82 -28.46
N GLU A 415 -6.60 -5.80 -28.76
CA GLU A 415 -5.16 -5.74 -28.49
C GLU A 415 -4.38 -4.78 -29.39
#